data_AF-A0A9P1BWA1-F1
#
_entry.id   AF-A0A9P1BWA1-F1
#
_cell.length_a   1.000
_cell.length_b   1.000
_cell.length_c   1.000
_cell.angle_alpha   90.00
_cell.angle_beta   90.00
_cell.angle_gamma   90.00
#
_symmetry.space_group_name_H-M   'P 1'
#
loop_
_entity.id
_entity.type
_entity.pdbx_description
1 polymer ?
#
loop_
_entity_poly.entity_id
_entity_poly.type
_entity_poly.pdbx_seq_one_letter_code
_entity_poly.pdbx_strand_id
1 'polypeptide(L)'
;MAARNPGPFLQQTPVGFPSYCRHITRDWMSRKAFEKSEVNGRVYKAIYENMGVRGSIPVNKYVGRNRIHLRGITEGFARGNKRWTHMNKHGFMMTYREGWLIKYGYDPDRYH
;
A
#
# COMPACT_ATOMS: atom_id res chain seq x y z
N MET A 1 36.01 20.31 18.29
CA MET A 1 34.86 19.44 17.97
C MET A 1 34.22 19.95 16.70
N ALA A 2 34.52 19.33 15.55
CA ALA A 2 33.86 19.70 14.30
C ALA A 2 32.39 19.24 14.38
N ALA A 3 31.46 20.20 14.31
CA ALA A 3 30.03 19.91 14.18
C ALA A 3 29.86 19.05 12.93
N ARG A 4 29.46 17.79 13.12
CA ARG A 4 29.05 16.91 12.01
C ARG A 4 27.84 17.59 11.37
N ASN A 5 28.06 18.21 10.21
CA ASN A 5 27.02 18.87 9.44
C ASN A 5 25.90 17.82 9.26
N PRO A 6 24.71 17.99 9.89
CA PRO A 6 23.64 17.04 9.68
C PRO A 6 23.37 17.06 8.18
N GLY A 7 23.59 15.93 7.53
CA GLY A 7 23.38 15.81 6.09
C GLY A 7 22.01 16.38 5.71
N PRO A 8 21.82 16.78 4.43
CA PRO A 8 20.62 17.49 4.00
C PRO A 8 19.37 16.81 4.55
N PHE A 9 18.61 17.54 5.38
CA PHE A 9 17.31 17.08 5.81
C PHE A 9 16.45 16.99 4.56
N LEU A 10 16.13 15.76 4.13
CA LEU A 10 15.01 15.55 3.23
C LEU A 10 13.79 16.08 3.98
N GLN A 11 13.31 17.28 3.62
CA GLN A 11 12.01 17.76 4.04
C GLN A 11 11.03 16.60 3.87
N GLN A 12 10.27 16.29 4.92
CA GLN A 12 9.15 15.36 4.81
C GLN A 12 8.35 15.79 3.58
N THR A 13 8.19 14.88 2.61
CA THR A 13 7.44 15.16 1.39
C THR A 13 6.12 15.80 1.81
N PRO A 14 5.75 16.97 1.23
CA PRO A 14 4.55 17.67 1.62
C PRO A 14 3.37 16.69 1.59
N VAL A 15 2.56 16.73 2.65
CA VAL A 15 1.42 15.82 2.82
C VAL A 15 0.50 15.99 1.61
N GLY A 16 0.36 14.93 0.80
CA GLY A 16 -0.40 14.98 -0.46
C GLY A 16 0.44 14.72 -1.72
N PHE A 17 1.76 14.85 -1.65
CA PHE A 17 2.64 14.28 -2.68
C PHE A 17 2.80 12.78 -2.42
N PRO A 18 2.73 11.90 -3.45
CA PRO A 18 2.96 10.47 -3.26
C PRO A 18 4.34 10.32 -2.64
N SER A 19 4.37 9.94 -1.36
CA SER A 19 5.63 9.79 -0.68
C SER A 19 6.35 8.64 -1.36
N TYR A 20 7.53 8.91 -1.93
CA TYR A 20 8.42 7.88 -2.46
C TYR A 20 9.07 7.11 -1.29
N CYS A 21 8.26 6.66 -0.33
CA CYS A 21 8.70 5.85 0.78
C CYS A 21 9.08 4.46 0.26
N ARG A 22 10.23 3.95 0.71
CA ARG A 22 10.74 2.60 0.41
C ARG A 22 9.67 1.50 0.56
N HIS A 23 8.75 1.67 1.50
CA HIS A 23 7.66 0.72 1.74
C HIS A 23 6.61 0.71 0.62
N ILE A 24 6.26 1.88 0.06
CA ILE A 24 5.36 1.98 -1.08
C ILE A 24 6.03 1.38 -2.31
N THR A 25 7.30 1.70 -2.57
CA THR A 25 8.05 1.12 -3.71
C THR A 25 8.11 -0.40 -3.64
N ARG A 26 8.38 -0.97 -2.45
CA ARG A 26 8.38 -2.43 -2.23
C ARG A 26 7.00 -3.06 -2.47
N ASP A 27 5.93 -2.40 -2.03
CA ASP A 27 4.56 -2.87 -2.24
C ASP A 27 4.19 -2.82 -3.72
N TRP A 28 4.56 -1.73 -4.42
CA TRP A 28 4.36 -1.59 -5.86
C TRP A 28 5.05 -2.71 -6.65
N MET A 29 6.32 -3.00 -6.34
CA MET A 29 7.02 -4.14 -6.96
C MET A 29 6.33 -5.47 -6.66
N SER A 30 5.85 -5.66 -5.44
CA SER A 30 5.13 -6.89 -5.05
C SER A 30 3.81 -7.03 -5.81
N ARG A 31 3.07 -5.92 -6.03
CA ARG A 31 1.85 -5.90 -6.87
C ARG A 31 2.15 -6.26 -8.31
N LYS A 32 3.22 -5.71 -8.89
CA LYS A 32 3.65 -6.02 -10.26
C LYS A 32 4.13 -7.48 -10.41
N ALA A 33 4.80 -8.02 -9.41
CA ALA A 33 5.20 -9.41 -9.40
C ALA A 33 3.98 -10.35 -9.30
N PHE A 34 3.02 -10.03 -8.44
CA PHE A 34 1.77 -10.78 -8.32
C PHE A 34 0.96 -10.72 -9.62
N GLU A 35 0.77 -9.54 -10.22
CA GLU A 35 0.06 -9.36 -11.49
C GLU A 35 0.59 -10.30 -12.59
N LYS A 36 1.91 -10.45 -12.68
CA LYS A 36 2.56 -11.34 -13.66
C LYS A 36 2.44 -12.83 -13.35
N SER A 37 2.26 -13.20 -12.09
CA SER A 37 2.37 -14.59 -11.63
C SER A 37 1.09 -15.14 -10.99
N GLU A 38 0.02 -14.34 -10.96
CA GLU A 38 -1.23 -14.67 -10.28
C GLU A 38 -1.82 -15.97 -10.82
N VAL A 39 -1.90 -16.11 -12.15
CA VAL A 39 -2.45 -17.30 -12.80
C VAL A 39 -1.65 -18.54 -12.42
N ASN A 40 -0.32 -18.47 -12.51
CA ASN A 40 0.56 -19.58 -12.14
C ASN A 40 0.37 -19.97 -10.67
N GLY A 41 0.29 -19.00 -9.77
CA GLY A 41 0.04 -19.25 -8.34
C GLY A 41 -1.29 -19.97 -8.09
N ARG A 42 -2.36 -19.60 -8.81
CA ARG A 42 -3.67 -20.27 -8.73
C ARG A 42 -3.63 -21.69 -9.28
N VAL A 43 -2.97 -21.89 -10.43
CA VAL A 43 -2.81 -23.21 -11.05
C VAL A 43 -2.01 -24.16 -10.14
N TYR A 44 -0.87 -23.71 -9.61
CA TYR A 44 -0.10 -24.50 -8.66
C TYR A 44 -0.92 -24.85 -7.41
N LYS A 45 -1.70 -23.90 -6.89
CA LYS A 45 -2.57 -24.16 -5.74
C LYS A 45 -3.59 -25.27 -6.05
N ALA A 46 -4.29 -25.18 -7.18
CA ALA A 46 -5.28 -26.18 -7.58
C ALA A 46 -4.64 -27.57 -7.78
N ILE A 47 -3.46 -27.62 -8.42
CA ILE A 47 -2.72 -28.87 -8.64
C ILE A 47 -2.30 -29.51 -7.31
N TYR A 48 -1.76 -28.72 -6.37
CA TYR A 48 -1.31 -29.22 -5.07
C TYR A 48 -2.49 -29.74 -4.24
N GLU A 49 -3.62 -29.02 -4.25
CA GLU A 49 -4.85 -29.43 -3.59
C GLU A 49 -5.38 -30.77 -4.16
N ASN A 50 -5.38 -30.92 -5.49
CA ASN A 50 -5.81 -32.15 -6.16
C ASN A 50 -4.87 -33.33 -5.93
N MET A 51 -3.56 -33.09 -5.79
CA MET A 51 -2.58 -34.13 -5.45
C MET A 51 -2.55 -34.46 -3.95
N GLY A 52 -3.41 -33.85 -3.13
CA GLY A 52 -3.43 -34.07 -1.68
C GLY A 52 -2.23 -33.47 -0.94
N VAL A 53 -1.42 -32.64 -1.60
CA VAL A 53 -0.24 -32.00 -1.01
C VAL A 53 -0.69 -30.85 -0.11
N ARG A 54 -0.58 -31.05 1.20
CA ARG A 54 -0.87 -30.02 2.20
C ARG A 54 0.41 -29.27 2.57
N GLY A 55 0.40 -27.95 2.48
CA GLY A 55 1.54 -27.14 2.92
C GLY A 55 1.63 -25.77 2.25
N SER A 56 2.72 -25.05 2.55
CA SER A 56 2.99 -23.75 1.94
C SER A 56 3.57 -23.91 0.53
N ILE A 57 2.98 -23.23 -0.44
CA ILE A 57 3.55 -23.10 -1.80
C ILE A 57 4.73 -22.12 -1.72
N PRO A 58 6.00 -22.54 -1.95
CA PRO A 58 7.16 -21.68 -1.72
C PRO A 58 7.12 -20.37 -2.53
N VAL A 59 6.58 -20.44 -3.76
CA VAL A 59 6.42 -19.28 -4.66
C VAL A 59 5.55 -18.18 -4.03
N ASN A 60 4.52 -18.54 -3.23
CA ASN A 60 3.67 -17.56 -2.56
C ASN A 60 4.42 -16.66 -1.57
N LYS A 61 5.58 -17.07 -1.07
CA LYS A 61 6.42 -16.23 -0.19
C LYS A 61 6.99 -15.01 -0.94
N TYR A 62 7.22 -15.15 -2.25
CA TYR A 62 7.87 -14.13 -3.06
C TYR A 62 6.86 -13.28 -3.84
N VAL A 63 5.89 -13.94 -4.45
CA VAL A 63 4.94 -13.30 -5.36
C VAL A 63 3.49 -13.40 -4.90
N GLY A 64 3.22 -14.02 -3.74
CA GLY A 64 1.85 -14.26 -3.29
C GLY A 64 1.13 -12.99 -2.86
N ARG A 65 -0.21 -13.04 -2.94
CA ARG A 65 -1.12 -11.96 -2.49
C ARG A 65 -0.83 -11.48 -1.07
N ASN A 66 -0.36 -12.37 -0.19
CA ASN A 66 -0.03 -12.07 1.22
C ASN A 66 1.07 -11.01 1.38
N ARG A 67 1.82 -10.72 0.31
CA ARG A 67 2.87 -9.70 0.28
C ARG A 67 2.35 -8.29 0.03
N ILE A 68 1.13 -8.17 -0.49
CA ILE A 68 0.52 -6.90 -0.89
C ILE A 68 -0.27 -6.34 0.28
N HIS A 69 0.01 -5.09 0.63
CA HIS A 69 -0.72 -4.36 1.66
C HIS A 69 -1.41 -3.14 1.06
N LEU A 70 -2.59 -2.81 1.56
CA LEU A 70 -3.20 -1.51 1.28
C LEU A 70 -2.39 -0.44 2.01
N ARG A 71 -1.57 0.31 1.29
CA ARG A 71 -0.78 1.42 1.85
C ARG A 71 -1.44 2.76 1.62
N GLY A 72 -1.26 3.66 2.57
CA GLY A 72 -1.69 5.05 2.48
C GLY A 72 -0.85 5.77 1.42
N ILE A 73 -1.48 6.51 0.51
CA ILE A 73 -0.79 7.26 -0.56
C ILE A 73 0.07 8.42 -0.04
N THR A 74 -0.27 8.96 1.13
CA THR A 74 0.40 10.10 1.75
C THR A 74 1.68 9.69 2.46
N GLU A 75 1.62 8.71 3.35
CA GLU A 75 2.70 8.39 4.30
C GLU A 75 3.21 6.94 4.17
N GLY A 76 2.55 6.08 3.37
CA GLY A 76 2.99 4.70 3.13
C GLY A 76 2.72 3.69 4.26
N PHE A 77 2.05 4.11 5.33
CA PHE A 77 1.59 3.22 6.40
C PHE A 77 0.67 2.13 5.85
N ALA A 78 0.71 0.93 6.46
CA ALA A 78 -0.10 -0.23 6.04
C ALA A 78 -1.36 -0.47 6.89
N ARG A 79 -1.64 0.41 7.86
CA ARG A 79 -2.74 0.26 8.82
C ARG A 79 -3.66 1.48 8.79
N GLY A 80 -4.96 1.25 9.01
CA GLY A 80 -5.95 2.33 9.08
C GLY A 80 -6.20 3.04 7.76
N ASN A 81 -5.98 2.36 6.64
CA ASN A 81 -6.15 2.93 5.31
C ASN A 81 -7.55 2.65 4.77
N LYS A 82 -8.17 3.70 4.28
CA LYS A 82 -9.47 3.69 3.61
C LYS A 82 -9.30 3.14 2.19
N ARG A 83 -10.01 2.07 1.82
CA ARG A 83 -9.90 1.43 0.49
C ARG A 83 -10.26 2.38 -0.66
N TRP A 84 -11.31 3.17 -0.47
CA TRP A 84 -11.87 4.08 -1.45
C TRP A 84 -10.97 5.27 -1.77
N THR A 85 -10.32 5.88 -0.77
CA THR A 85 -9.41 7.02 -0.98
C THR A 85 -7.94 6.64 -1.01
N HIS A 86 -7.60 5.41 -0.63
CA HIS A 86 -6.23 4.96 -0.37
C HIS A 86 -5.46 5.84 0.63
N MET A 87 -6.15 6.64 1.45
CA MET A 87 -5.54 7.50 2.47
C MET A 87 -5.65 6.85 3.84
N ASN A 88 -4.71 7.16 4.73
CA ASN A 88 -4.85 6.87 6.15
C ASN A 88 -5.84 7.84 6.82
N LYS A 89 -6.26 7.55 8.06
CA LYS A 89 -7.17 8.41 8.83
C LYS A 89 -6.73 9.88 8.85
N HIS A 90 -5.42 10.12 9.05
CA HIS A 90 -4.85 11.45 9.15
C HIS A 90 -4.90 12.22 7.81
N GLY A 91 -4.36 11.63 6.74
CA GLY A 91 -4.38 12.23 5.39
C GLY A 91 -5.81 12.44 4.86
N PHE A 92 -6.74 11.55 5.20
CA PHE A 92 -8.16 11.75 4.91
C PHE A 92 -8.73 12.98 5.64
N MET A 93 -8.45 13.12 6.93
CA MET A 93 -8.96 14.27 7.71
C MET A 93 -8.37 15.59 7.21
N MET A 94 -7.10 15.61 6.78
CA MET A 94 -6.50 16.82 6.21
C MET A 94 -7.14 17.21 4.88
N THR A 95 -7.25 16.28 3.94
CA THR A 95 -7.88 16.55 2.63
C THR A 95 -9.37 16.86 2.74
N TYR A 96 -10.05 16.35 3.77
CA TYR A 96 -11.41 16.74 4.13
C TYR A 96 -11.47 18.19 4.62
N ARG A 97 -10.61 18.58 5.58
CA ARG A 97 -10.58 19.94 6.16
C ARG A 97 -10.20 21.00 5.13
N GLU A 98 -9.32 20.67 4.21
CA GLU A 98 -8.95 21.53 3.08
C GLU A 98 -10.03 21.61 1.99
N GLY A 99 -11.11 20.84 2.10
CA GLY A 99 -12.26 20.88 1.18
C GLY A 99 -12.06 20.12 -0.14
N TRP A 100 -10.91 19.47 -0.34
CA TRP A 100 -10.65 18.68 -1.56
C TRP A 100 -11.68 17.57 -1.74
N LEU A 101 -11.98 16.83 -0.68
CA LEU A 101 -12.91 15.70 -0.76
C LEU A 101 -14.32 16.16 -1.13
N ILE A 102 -14.80 17.28 -0.56
CA ILE A 102 -16.12 17.85 -0.86
C ILE A 102 -16.17 18.29 -2.33
N LYS A 103 -15.12 18.95 -2.83
CA LYS A 103 -15.01 19.36 -4.24
C LYS A 103 -15.11 18.20 -5.22
N TYR A 104 -14.58 17.03 -4.85
CA TYR A 104 -14.60 15.82 -5.69
C TYR A 104 -15.74 14.84 -5.32
N GLY A 105 -16.80 15.33 -4.68
CA GLY A 105 -18.05 14.58 -4.51
C GLY A 105 -18.10 13.66 -3.28
N TYR A 106 -17.24 13.88 -2.28
CA TYR A 106 -17.45 13.28 -0.96
C TYR A 106 -18.63 13.97 -0.29
N ASP A 107 -19.71 13.21 -0.13
CA ASP A 107 -20.88 13.58 0.65
C ASP A 107 -20.75 12.95 2.05
N PRO A 108 -20.43 13.74 3.09
CA PRO A 108 -20.30 13.23 4.45
C PRO A 108 -21.62 12.68 4.99
N ASP A 109 -22.77 13.19 4.52
CA ASP A 109 -24.10 12.85 5.04
C ASP A 109 -24.69 11.59 4.41
N ARG A 110 -24.11 11.08 3.32
CA ARG A 110 -24.62 9.94 2.57
C ARG A 110 -24.44 8.58 3.25
N TYR A 111 -23.61 8.52 4.31
CA TYR A 111 -23.24 7.27 5.00
C TYR A 111 -23.38 7.36 6.53
N HIS A 112 -24.20 8.30 7.02
CA HIS A 112 -24.61 8.35 8.43
C HIS A 112 -25.69 7.31 8.74
#